data_AF-A0A6L5XK19-F1
#
_entry.id   AF-A0A6L5XK19-F1
#
_cell.length_a   1.000
_cell.length_b   1.000
_cell.length_c   1.000
_cell.angle_alpha   90.00
_cell.angle_beta   90.00
_cell.angle_gamma   90.00
#
_symmetry.space_group_name_H-M   'P 1'
#
loop_
_entity.id
_entity.type
_entity.pdbx_description
1 polymer ?
#
loop_
_entity_poly.entity_id
_entity_poly.type
_entity_poly.pdbx_seq_one_letter_code
_entity_poly.pdbx_strand_id
1 'polypeptide(L)'
;MHAVRKDLTLGLTLSIFFCLVYFALIPMGIEVPHSHDPGQLSPAAYPSWIAMAGLCASLLLTANAAWKYLRLRRLAASAMKKTATPATASGDRLHALSAYGLLFLFYFFIDEVGMVLGGFILYAAFALLCGERNWPRLLLVDCILIAALYVFFVRIAAVPVPLGILQSLL
;
A
#
# COMPACT_ATOMS: atom_id res chain seq x y z
N MET A 1 -3.86 27.20 3.67
CA MET A 1 -5.18 26.52 3.73
C MET A 1 -5.39 25.45 2.65
N HIS A 2 -4.94 25.65 1.40
CA HIS A 2 -5.16 24.66 0.32
C HIS A 2 -4.52 23.29 0.56
N ALA A 3 -3.28 23.21 1.07
CA ALA A 3 -2.61 21.93 1.36
C ALA A 3 -3.38 21.09 2.39
N VAL A 4 -3.79 21.71 3.50
CA VAL A 4 -4.57 21.03 4.56
C VAL A 4 -5.93 20.52 4.06
N ARG A 5 -6.58 21.26 3.16
CA ARG A 5 -7.83 20.78 2.53
C ARG A 5 -7.57 19.56 1.65
N LYS A 6 -6.46 19.53 0.90
CA LYS A 6 -6.09 18.37 0.09
C LYS A 6 -5.81 17.14 0.97
N ASP A 7 -5.04 17.30 2.05
CA ASP A 7 -4.75 16.20 2.98
C ASP A 7 -6.02 15.65 3.64
N LEU A 8 -6.95 16.54 4.01
CA LEU A 8 -8.23 16.17 4.59
C LEU A 8 -9.11 15.41 3.59
N THR A 9 -9.21 15.90 2.35
CA THR A 9 -9.95 15.21 1.29
C THR A 9 -9.32 13.86 0.99
N LEU A 10 -8.00 13.77 0.86
CA LEU A 10 -7.28 12.52 0.61
C LEU A 10 -7.52 11.51 1.73
N GLY A 11 -7.35 11.90 2.99
CA GLY A 11 -7.59 11.04 4.15
C GLY A 11 -9.02 10.53 4.23
N LEU A 12 -10.00 11.40 3.96
CA LEU A 12 -11.40 11.03 3.95
C LEU A 12 -11.70 10.05 2.80
N THR A 13 -11.23 10.34 1.59
CA THR A 13 -11.43 9.47 0.43
C THR A 13 -10.80 8.10 0.63
N LEU A 14 -9.58 8.04 1.20
CA LEU A 14 -8.92 6.77 1.52
C LEU A 14 -9.65 6.01 2.62
N SER A 15 -10.18 6.70 3.63
CA SER A 15 -10.95 6.06 4.71
C SER A 15 -12.24 5.44 4.18
N ILE A 16 -12.96 6.15 3.30
CA ILE A 16 -14.15 5.60 2.64
C ILE A 16 -13.75 4.40 1.76
N PHE A 17 -12.67 4.53 0.98
CA PHE A 17 -12.16 3.45 0.14
C PHE A 17 -11.83 2.19 0.94
N PHE A 18 -11.00 2.28 1.98
CA PHE A 18 -10.63 1.10 2.79
C PHE A 18 -11.81 0.53 3.58
N CYS A 19 -12.77 1.38 3.98
CA CYS A 19 -14.03 0.92 4.57
C CYS A 19 -14.84 0.07 3.56
N LEU A 20 -15.00 0.55 2.33
CA LEU A 20 -15.65 -0.21 1.25
C LEU A 20 -14.90 -1.51 0.92
N VAL A 21 -13.56 -1.49 0.88
CA VAL A 21 -12.77 -2.70 0.68
C VAL A 21 -13.06 -3.71 1.78
N TYR A 22 -13.01 -3.28 3.05
CA TYR A 22 -13.19 -4.16 4.20
C TYR A 22 -14.60 -4.76 4.30
N PHE A 23 -15.64 -3.93 4.18
CA PHE A 23 -17.02 -4.35 4.43
C PHE A 23 -17.80 -4.81 3.19
N ALA A 24 -17.34 -4.48 1.99
CA ALA A 24 -18.04 -4.85 0.75
C ALA A 24 -17.16 -5.72 -0.15
N LEU A 25 -15.95 -5.26 -0.49
CA LEU A 25 -15.14 -5.92 -1.51
C LEU A 25 -14.59 -7.28 -1.06
N ILE A 26 -14.04 -7.36 0.16
CA ILE A 26 -13.56 -8.62 0.74
C ILE A 26 -14.69 -9.65 0.87
N PRO A 27 -15.84 -9.35 1.52
CA PRO A 27 -16.90 -10.35 1.67
C PRO A 27 -17.57 -10.75 0.34
N MET A 28 -17.59 -9.88 -0.67
CA MET A 28 -18.09 -10.25 -2.00
C MET A 28 -17.06 -11.04 -2.83
N GLY A 29 -15.77 -10.77 -2.64
CA GLY A 29 -14.70 -11.32 -3.47
C GLY A 29 -14.04 -12.59 -2.92
N ILE A 30 -14.21 -12.88 -1.62
CA ILE A 30 -13.55 -14.01 -0.96
C ILE A 30 -14.59 -14.84 -0.22
N GLU A 31 -14.87 -16.03 -0.73
CA GLU A 31 -15.66 -17.03 -0.02
C GLU A 31 -14.80 -17.64 1.11
N VAL A 32 -15.22 -17.42 2.36
CA VAL A 32 -14.53 -17.98 3.53
C VAL A 32 -15.23 -19.29 3.93
N PRO A 33 -14.56 -20.45 3.84
CA PRO A 33 -15.16 -21.72 4.26
C PRO A 33 -15.51 -21.72 5.74
N HIS A 34 -16.67 -22.30 6.09
CA HIS A 34 -17.14 -22.39 7.48
C HIS A 34 -16.22 -23.22 8.41
N SER A 35 -15.41 -24.11 7.84
CA SER A 35 -14.38 -24.88 8.54
C SER A 35 -13.09 -24.87 7.74
N HIS A 36 -12.01 -24.42 8.36
CA HIS A 36 -10.65 -24.51 7.83
C HIS A 36 -9.77 -25.24 8.84
N ASP A 37 -8.69 -25.85 8.37
CA ASP A 37 -7.73 -26.49 9.27
C ASP A 37 -7.23 -25.45 10.29
N PRO A 38 -7.20 -25.77 11.60
CA PRO A 38 -6.81 -24.82 12.64
C PRO A 38 -5.35 -24.35 12.54
N GLY A 39 -4.54 -24.97 11.67
CA GLY A 39 -3.18 -24.56 11.34
C GLY A 39 -3.04 -23.63 10.12
N GLN A 40 -4.14 -23.30 9.42
CA GLN A 40 -4.12 -22.45 8.22
C GLN A 40 -4.81 -21.11 8.50
N LEU A 41 -4.22 -20.01 8.03
CA LEU A 41 -4.88 -18.71 8.12
C LEU A 41 -6.06 -18.65 7.15
N SER A 42 -7.14 -17.97 7.55
CA SER A 42 -8.27 -17.79 6.64
C SER A 42 -7.84 -17.03 5.38
N PRO A 43 -8.38 -17.36 4.19
CA PRO A 43 -8.01 -16.66 2.95
C PRO A 43 -8.25 -15.14 3.00
N ALA A 44 -9.24 -14.72 3.78
CA ALA A 44 -9.57 -13.31 3.99
C ALA A 44 -8.66 -12.61 5.03
N ALA A 45 -7.86 -13.33 5.82
CA ALA A 45 -7.07 -12.76 6.90
C ALA A 45 -6.11 -11.67 6.40
N TYR A 46 -5.26 -11.99 5.41
CA TYR A 46 -4.27 -11.05 4.89
C TYR A 46 -4.91 -9.82 4.22
N PRO A 47 -5.89 -9.96 3.31
CA PRO A 47 -6.64 -8.81 2.78
C PRO A 47 -7.29 -7.96 3.87
N SER A 48 -7.85 -8.58 4.91
CA SER A 48 -8.51 -7.86 6.00
C SER A 48 -7.52 -7.04 6.84
N TRP A 49 -6.31 -7.55 7.08
CA TRP A 49 -5.27 -6.83 7.81
C TRP A 49 -4.75 -5.64 7.02
N ILE A 50 -4.54 -5.79 5.71
CA ILE A 50 -4.16 -4.66 4.84
C ILE A 50 -5.25 -3.59 4.85
N ALA A 51 -6.51 -3.99 4.67
CA ALA A 51 -7.62 -3.05 4.65
C ALA A 51 -7.76 -2.32 6.00
N MET A 52 -7.58 -3.03 7.13
CA MET A 52 -7.60 -2.44 8.46
C MET A 52 -6.41 -1.50 8.71
N ALA A 53 -5.19 -1.89 8.32
CA ALA A 53 -4.02 -1.03 8.42
C ALA A 53 -4.17 0.24 7.58
N GLY A 54 -4.67 0.09 6.35
CA GLY A 54 -4.98 1.21 5.45
C GLY A 54 -6.04 2.15 6.03
N LEU A 55 -7.10 1.59 6.60
CA LEU A 55 -8.15 2.35 7.27
C LEU A 55 -7.62 3.12 8.50
N CYS A 56 -6.81 2.46 9.34
CA CYS A 56 -6.18 3.11 10.49
C CYS A 56 -5.27 4.27 10.04
N ALA A 57 -4.42 4.04 9.02
CA ALA A 57 -3.53 5.06 8.48
C ALA A 57 -4.30 6.24 7.87
N SER A 58 -5.38 5.98 7.13
CA SER A 58 -6.21 7.03 6.52
C SER A 58 -7.00 7.83 7.56
N LEU A 59 -7.48 7.18 8.63
CA LEU A 59 -8.12 7.85 9.76
C LEU A 59 -7.13 8.75 10.50
N LEU A 60 -5.90 8.27 10.75
CA LEU A 60 -4.84 9.07 11.35
C LEU A 60 -4.47 10.28 10.49
N LEU A 61 -4.38 10.11 9.17
CA LEU A 61 -4.15 11.21 8.23
C LEU A 61 -5.27 12.25 8.31
N THR A 62 -6.52 11.80 8.30
CA THR A 62 -7.71 12.64 8.39
C THR A 62 -7.75 13.41 9.72
N ALA A 63 -7.49 12.72 10.83
CA ALA A 63 -7.45 13.32 12.16
C ALA A 63 -6.34 14.36 12.26
N ASN A 64 -5.13 14.08 11.74
CA ASN A 64 -4.02 15.01 11.71
C ASN A 64 -4.34 16.25 10.85
N ALA A 65 -4.95 16.06 9.67
CA ALA A 65 -5.37 17.15 8.80
C ALA A 65 -6.46 18.03 9.45
N ALA A 66 -7.46 17.42 10.08
CA ALA A 66 -8.51 18.11 10.83
C ALA A 66 -7.93 18.89 12.01
N TRP A 67 -7.00 18.30 12.75
CA TRP A 67 -6.31 18.94 13.86
C TRP A 67 -5.47 20.14 13.40
N LYS A 68 -4.71 20.01 12.30
CA LYS A 68 -4.00 21.11 11.66
C LYS A 68 -4.96 22.21 11.19
N TYR A 69 -6.10 21.85 10.59
CA TYR A 69 -7.11 22.81 10.16
C TYR A 69 -7.67 23.61 11.35
N LEU A 70 -8.02 22.94 12.45
CA LEU A 70 -8.51 23.58 13.67
C LEU A 70 -7.45 24.48 14.31
N ARG A 71 -6.19 24.04 14.40
CA ARG A 71 -5.07 24.87 14.89
C ARG A 71 -4.85 26.10 14.03
N LEU A 72 -4.81 25.95 12.70
CA LEU A 72 -4.64 27.07 11.78
C LEU A 72 -5.82 28.04 11.84
N ARG A 73 -7.04 27.56 12.05
CA ARG A 73 -8.23 28.40 12.23
C ARG A 73 -8.16 29.19 13.53
N ARG A 74 -7.67 28.59 14.62
CA ARG A 74 -7.40 29.28 15.90
C ARG A 74 -6.28 30.31 15.78
N LEU A 75 -5.19 29.98 15.09
CA LEU A 75 -4.05 30.89 14.87
C LEU A 75 -4.39 32.02 13.90
N ALA A 76 -5.18 31.77 12.86
CA ALA A 76 -5.66 32.80 11.93
C ALA A 76 -6.64 33.78 12.58
N ALA A 77 -7.40 33.34 13.59
CA ALA A 77 -8.17 34.24 14.45
C ALA A 77 -7.29 35.16 15.32
N SER A 78 -5.99 34.85 15.47
CA SER A 78 -5.03 35.65 16.25
C SER A 78 -3.94 36.33 15.40
N ALA A 79 -3.90 36.13 14.09
CA ALA A 79 -2.84 36.66 13.24
C ALA A 79 -3.34 37.06 11.85
N MET A 80 -3.86 38.28 11.74
CA MET A 80 -3.89 38.99 10.47
C MET A 80 -2.46 39.50 10.22
N LYS A 81 -1.65 38.78 9.41
CA LYS A 81 -0.70 39.31 8.41
C LYS A 81 0.34 38.26 7.97
N LYS A 82 0.52 38.24 6.66
CA LYS A 82 1.62 37.76 5.82
C LYS A 82 1.53 36.33 5.26
N THR A 83 1.53 36.37 3.93
CA THR A 83 1.42 35.36 2.89
C THR A 83 2.70 34.53 2.73
N ALA A 84 2.52 33.28 2.29
CA ALA A 84 3.60 32.46 1.74
C ALA A 84 3.16 31.85 0.40
N THR A 85 4.09 31.88 -0.55
CA THR A 85 4.08 31.43 -1.95
C THR A 85 3.93 29.91 -2.06
N PRO A 86 3.28 29.36 -3.12
CA PRO A 86 3.19 27.92 -3.30
C PRO A 86 4.36 27.36 -4.14
N ALA A 87 4.83 26.17 -3.80
CA ALA A 87 5.66 25.34 -4.66
C ALA A 87 4.78 24.34 -5.43
N THR A 88 5.09 24.15 -6.70
CA THR A 88 4.31 23.39 -7.69
C THR A 88 4.59 21.88 -7.63
N ALA A 89 3.55 21.08 -7.41
CA ALA A 89 3.56 19.62 -7.44
C ALA A 89 2.92 19.11 -8.74
N SER A 90 3.65 19.23 -9.85
CA SER A 90 3.22 18.80 -11.19
C SER A 90 3.86 17.48 -11.66
N GLY A 91 4.85 16.95 -10.93
CA GLY A 91 5.47 15.64 -11.22
C GLY A 91 4.75 14.42 -10.63
N ASP A 92 3.92 14.61 -9.60
CA ASP A 92 3.34 13.52 -8.79
C ASP A 92 2.38 12.61 -9.56
N ARG A 93 1.66 13.14 -10.54
CA ARG A 93 0.60 12.38 -11.23
C ARG A 93 1.17 11.35 -12.21
N LEU A 94 2.29 11.66 -12.84
CA LEU A 94 2.93 10.75 -13.80
C LEU A 94 3.57 9.56 -13.07
N HIS A 95 4.20 9.82 -11.92
CA HIS A 95 4.77 8.77 -11.06
C HIS A 95 3.70 7.87 -10.44
N ALA A 96 2.57 8.45 -10.02
CA ALA A 96 1.44 7.65 -9.54
C ALA A 96 0.88 6.75 -10.66
N LEU A 97 0.72 7.29 -11.88
CA LEU A 97 0.23 6.51 -13.01
C LEU A 97 1.19 5.39 -13.41
N SER A 98 2.51 5.66 -13.42
CA SER A 98 3.52 4.64 -13.73
C SER A 98 3.59 3.56 -12.65
N ALA A 99 3.43 3.91 -11.37
CA ALA A 99 3.34 2.96 -10.27
C ALA A 99 2.13 2.02 -10.43
N TYR A 100 0.95 2.55 -10.76
CA TYR A 100 -0.23 1.72 -11.03
C TYR A 100 -0.04 0.81 -12.24
N GLY A 101 0.56 1.33 -13.32
CA GLY A 101 0.88 0.54 -14.51
C GLY A 101 1.83 -0.62 -14.20
N LEU A 102 2.84 -0.38 -13.37
CA LEU A 102 3.80 -1.40 -12.96
C LEU A 102 3.15 -2.47 -12.07
N LEU A 103 2.25 -2.07 -11.17
CA LEU A 103 1.46 -3.01 -10.36
C LEU A 103 0.55 -3.89 -11.23
N PHE A 104 -0.09 -3.29 -12.23
CA PHE A 104 -0.95 -4.01 -13.17
C PHE A 104 -0.16 -5.02 -14.00
N LEU A 105 1.04 -4.63 -14.46
CA LEU A 105 1.94 -5.53 -15.17
C LEU A 105 2.36 -6.70 -14.28
N PHE A 106 2.75 -6.43 -13.03
CA PHE A 106 3.08 -7.49 -12.08
C PHE A 106 1.91 -8.45 -11.85
N TYR A 107 0.69 -7.94 -11.66
CA TYR A 107 -0.50 -8.77 -11.49
C TYR A 107 -0.75 -9.70 -12.68
N PHE A 108 -0.61 -9.20 -13.92
CA PHE A 108 -0.85 -10.01 -15.12
C PHE A 108 0.20 -11.12 -15.29
N PHE A 109 1.45 -10.88 -14.91
CA PHE A 109 2.56 -11.81 -15.10
C PHE A 109 2.92 -12.62 -13.84
N ILE A 110 2.14 -12.51 -12.77
CA ILE A 110 2.47 -13.15 -11.48
C ILE A 110 2.49 -14.68 -11.57
N ASP A 111 1.62 -15.28 -12.38
CA ASP A 111 1.53 -16.74 -12.52
C ASP A 111 2.73 -17.32 -13.28
N GLU A 112 3.26 -16.58 -14.27
CA GLU A 112 4.43 -17.00 -15.04
C GLU A 112 5.73 -16.76 -14.27
N VAL A 113 5.94 -15.54 -13.78
CA VAL A 113 7.20 -15.13 -13.14
C VAL A 113 7.31 -15.66 -11.71
N GLY A 114 6.19 -15.81 -11.03
CA GLY A 114 6.12 -16.15 -9.62
C GLY A 114 6.23 -14.93 -8.70
N MET A 115 5.63 -15.03 -7.51
CA MET A 115 5.60 -13.94 -6.53
C MET A 115 7.00 -13.52 -6.08
N VAL A 116 7.93 -14.47 -5.95
CA VAL A 116 9.30 -14.21 -5.45
C VAL A 116 10.09 -13.38 -6.46
N LEU A 117 10.29 -13.88 -7.69
CA LEU A 117 11.03 -13.14 -8.72
C LEU A 117 10.29 -11.88 -9.17
N GLY A 118 8.96 -11.96 -9.32
CA GLY A 118 8.17 -10.82 -9.72
C GLY A 118 8.18 -9.71 -8.67
N GLY A 119 8.21 -10.06 -7.37
CA GLY A 119 8.39 -9.12 -6.27
C GLY A 119 9.72 -8.38 -6.36
N PHE A 120 10.81 -9.10 -6.64
CA PHE A 120 12.15 -8.52 -6.78
C PHE A 120 12.20 -7.50 -7.92
N ILE A 121 11.66 -7.90 -9.07
CA ILE A 121 11.61 -7.06 -10.27
C ILE A 121 10.73 -5.83 -10.00
N LEU A 122 9.58 -6.02 -9.36
CA LEU A 122 8.64 -4.96 -9.03
C LEU A 122 9.27 -3.93 -8.08
N TYR A 123 9.90 -4.39 -7.00
CA TYR A 123 10.55 -3.50 -6.04
C TYR A 123 11.73 -2.75 -6.66
N ALA A 124 12.57 -3.42 -7.44
CA ALA A 124 13.66 -2.78 -8.18
C ALA A 124 13.15 -1.71 -9.17
N ALA A 125 12.06 -2.01 -9.89
CA ALA A 125 11.43 -1.06 -10.80
C ALA A 125 10.78 0.12 -10.06
N PHE A 126 10.19 -0.10 -8.88
CA PHE A 126 9.72 0.97 -8.00
C PHE A 126 10.86 1.83 -7.47
N ALA A 127 11.97 1.23 -7.08
CA ALA A 127 13.14 1.97 -6.60
C ALA A 127 13.73 2.86 -7.69
N LEU A 128 13.78 2.36 -8.93
CA LEU A 128 14.13 3.14 -10.13
C LEU A 128 13.17 4.31 -10.36
N LEU A 129 11.85 4.08 -10.27
CA LEU A 129 10.83 5.13 -10.41
C LEU A 129 10.96 6.22 -9.33
N CYS A 130 11.34 5.85 -8.11
CA CYS A 130 11.59 6.77 -7.01
C CYS A 130 12.96 7.47 -7.07
N GLY A 131 13.83 7.09 -8.01
CA GLY A 131 15.18 7.62 -8.15
C GLY A 131 16.18 7.16 -7.09
N GLU A 132 15.85 6.12 -6.32
CA GLU A 132 16.77 5.54 -5.34
C GLU A 132 17.87 4.75 -6.06
N ARG A 133 19.13 5.12 -5.82
CA ARG A 133 20.28 4.61 -6.59
C ARG A 133 21.21 3.72 -5.77
N ASN A 134 20.90 3.49 -4.50
CA ASN A 134 21.71 2.63 -3.63
C ASN A 134 21.35 1.15 -3.80
N TRP A 135 21.76 0.59 -4.95
CA TRP A 135 21.53 -0.79 -5.37
C TRP A 135 21.83 -1.87 -4.31
N PRO A 136 22.96 -1.85 -3.56
CA PRO A 136 23.23 -2.91 -2.59
C PRO A 136 22.24 -2.88 -1.42
N ARG A 137 21.89 -1.68 -0.93
CA ARG A 137 20.86 -1.54 0.11
C ARG A 137 19.49 -1.98 -0.41
N LEU A 138 19.15 -1.59 -1.65
CA LEU A 138 17.89 -1.98 -2.28
C LEU A 138 17.78 -3.49 -2.40
N LEU A 139 18.76 -4.15 -3.01
CA LEU A 139 18.75 -5.61 -3.21
C LEU A 139 18.75 -6.38 -1.88
N LEU A 140 19.46 -5.88 -0.87
CA LEU A 140 19.46 -6.51 0.45
C LEU A 140 18.08 -6.40 1.10
N VAL A 141 17.48 -5.21 1.11
CA VAL A 141 16.15 -5.00 1.69
C VAL A 141 15.11 -5.83 0.94
N ASP A 142 15.18 -5.85 -0.39
CA ASP A 142 14.28 -6.60 -1.25
C ASP A 142 14.38 -8.11 -1.00
N CYS A 143 15.60 -8.64 -0.92
CA CYS A 143 15.86 -10.03 -0.63
C CYS A 143 15.34 -10.45 0.75
N ILE A 144 15.58 -9.62 1.78
CA ILE A 144 15.05 -9.87 3.11
C ILE A 144 13.52 -9.82 3.11
N LEU A 145 12.92 -8.81 2.47
CA LEU A 145 11.48 -8.62 2.45
C LEU A 145 10.78 -9.78 1.74
N ILE A 146 11.27 -10.18 0.57
CA ILE A 146 10.68 -11.26 -0.22
C ILE A 146 10.89 -12.61 0.47
N ALA A 147 12.06 -12.86 1.05
CA ALA A 147 12.29 -14.08 1.82
C ALA A 147 11.37 -14.13 3.05
N ALA A 148 11.20 -13.01 3.76
CA ALA A 148 10.30 -12.92 4.91
C ALA A 148 8.84 -13.15 4.50
N LEU A 149 8.38 -12.56 3.39
CA LEU A 149 7.04 -12.78 2.85
C LEU A 149 6.84 -14.22 2.40
N TYR A 150 7.80 -14.82 1.71
CA TYR A 150 7.76 -16.24 1.31
C TYR A 150 7.65 -17.16 2.53
N VAL A 151 8.52 -16.98 3.53
CA VAL A 151 8.46 -17.76 4.77
C VAL A 151 7.13 -17.54 5.48
N PHE A 152 6.66 -16.31 5.57
CA PHE A 152 5.38 -16.01 6.18
C PHE A 152 4.23 -16.74 5.46
N PHE A 153 4.09 -16.60 4.15
CA PHE A 153 2.96 -17.20 3.45
C PHE A 153 3.04 -18.72 3.38
N VAL A 154 4.22 -19.28 3.07
CA VAL A 154 4.35 -20.72 2.86
C VAL A 154 4.49 -21.48 4.17
N ARG A 155 5.25 -20.95 5.15
CA ARG A 155 5.53 -21.67 6.41
C ARG A 155 4.59 -21.30 7.55
N ILE A 156 4.18 -20.03 7.65
CA ILE A 156 3.38 -19.55 8.78
C ILE A 156 1.88 -19.56 8.42
N ALA A 157 1.52 -19.04 7.25
CA ALA A 157 0.15 -18.95 6.81
C ALA A 157 -0.37 -20.22 6.12
N ALA A 158 0.56 -21.10 5.69
CA ALA A 158 0.28 -22.30 4.91
C ALA A 158 -0.55 -22.03 3.63
N VAL A 159 -0.37 -20.85 3.04
CA VAL A 159 -1.05 -20.43 1.81
C VAL A 159 -0.18 -20.80 0.61
N PRO A 160 -0.73 -21.49 -0.41
CA PRO A 160 0.01 -21.77 -1.64
C PRO A 160 0.29 -20.46 -2.37
N VAL A 161 1.57 -20.18 -2.59
CA VAL A 161 2.05 -18.99 -3.29
C VAL A 161 2.48 -19.39 -4.70
N PRO A 162 2.12 -18.64 -5.76
CA PRO A 162 2.62 -18.91 -7.10
C PRO A 162 4.13 -18.70 -7.14
N LEU A 163 4.88 -19.77 -7.38
CA LEU A 163 6.34 -19.74 -7.51
C LEU A 163 6.78 -19.54 -8.96
N GLY A 164 5.86 -19.67 -9.92
CA GLY A 164 6.13 -19.50 -11.35
C GLY A 164 7.29 -20.39 -11.80
N ILE A 165 8.25 -19.79 -12.51
CA ILE A 165 9.47 -20.47 -12.98
C ILE A 165 10.23 -21.19 -11.86
N LEU A 166 10.24 -20.64 -10.63
CA LEU A 166 10.94 -21.25 -9.50
C LEU A 166 10.30 -22.56 -9.03
N GLN A 167 9.05 -22.84 -9.39
CA GLN A 167 8.39 -24.11 -9.08
C GLN A 167 9.03 -25.30 -9.79
N SER A 168 9.73 -25.06 -10.91
CA SER A 168 10.46 -26.11 -11.64
C SER A 168 11.84 -26.41 -11.05
N LEU A 169 12.35 -25.55 -10.15
CA LEU A 169 13.70 -25.62 -9.58
C LEU A 169 13.72 -26.05 -8.10
N LEU A 170 12.56 -26.09 -7.44
CA LEU A 170 12.37 -26.42 -6.01
C LEU A 170 11.52 -27.68 -5.86
#